data_AF-A0A2W4SEU8-F1
#
_entry.id   AF-A0A2W4SEU8-F1
#
_cell.length_a   1.000
_cell.length_b   1.000
_cell.length_c   1.000
_cell.angle_alpha   90.00
_cell.angle_beta   90.00
_cell.angle_gamma   90.00
#
_symmetry.space_group_name_H-M   'P 1'
#
loop_
_entity.id
_entity.type
_entity.pdbx_description
1 polymer ?
#
loop_
_entity_poly.entity_id
_entity_poly.type
_entity_poly.pdbx_seq_one_letter_code
_entity_poly.pdbx_strand_id
1 'polypeptide(L)'
;MPEFNRRRMLLGLAAASTGAAGPALATVAGPSESATLLALGDATPRLQKACRGALAERDAIAKAWAPHWPRAPKQITVWNKATLYDYERDLTGRILSREHRVKTLEAFKESVDWWQELYDGPLSPRVSPKGAIQRRTHQLKRLREEQAQLVLAEMYFGECERIRKAAGYDAALARHADAQHALLEHTVTIMQERPETMAGAFAQAEALQACADEVPMLWQGVRQHQDETNWGSSLGASILRLARAAA
;
A
#
# COMPACT_ATOMS: atom_id res chain seq x y z
N MET A 1 16.71 5.75 18.29
CA MET A 1 15.75 6.28 19.29
C MET A 1 15.94 5.49 20.57
N PRO A 2 16.12 6.14 21.74
CA PRO A 2 16.25 5.43 23.01
C PRO A 2 14.91 4.76 23.35
N GLU A 3 14.97 3.51 23.81
CA GLU A 3 13.82 2.72 24.20
C GLU A 3 13.23 3.30 25.51
N PHE A 4 12.04 3.90 25.43
CA PHE A 4 11.37 4.54 26.56
C PHE A 4 10.82 3.45 27.49
N ASN A 5 11.53 3.19 28.59
CA ASN A 5 11.20 2.08 29.50
C ASN A 5 10.10 2.50 30.49
N ARG A 6 8.82 2.29 30.12
CA ARG A 6 7.63 2.63 30.91
C ARG A 6 7.67 2.11 32.36
N ARG A 7 8.28 0.93 32.58
CA ARG A 7 8.47 0.36 33.93
C ARG A 7 9.35 1.22 34.82
N ARG A 8 10.39 1.88 34.27
CA ARG A 8 11.24 2.80 35.02
C ARG A 8 10.52 4.10 35.39
N MET A 9 9.65 4.59 34.53
CA MET A 9 8.85 5.78 34.82
C MET A 9 7.80 5.51 35.91
N LEU A 10 7.11 4.36 35.85
CA LEU A 10 6.15 3.96 36.91
C LEU A 10 6.85 3.69 38.25
N LEU A 11 8.06 3.11 38.24
CA LEU A 11 8.88 2.96 39.45
C LEU A 11 9.38 4.31 39.99
N GLY A 12 9.70 5.27 39.12
CA GLY A 12 10.09 6.62 39.52
C GLY A 12 8.96 7.42 40.17
N LEU A 13 7.72 7.22 39.74
CA LEU A 13 6.52 7.81 40.36
C LEU A 13 6.18 7.17 41.70
N ALA A 14 6.35 5.85 41.85
CA ALA A 14 6.15 5.17 43.13
C ALA A 14 7.21 5.56 44.18
N ALA A 15 8.47 5.79 43.76
CA ALA A 15 9.56 6.16 44.65
C ALA A 15 9.49 7.62 45.16
N ALA A 16 8.83 8.52 44.42
CA ALA A 16 8.68 9.91 44.83
C ALA A 16 7.62 10.14 45.94
N SER A 17 6.84 9.10 46.31
CA SER A 17 5.76 9.20 47.30
C SER A 17 6.09 8.64 48.69
N THR A 18 7.27 8.05 48.91
CA THR A 18 7.67 7.48 50.22
C THR A 18 8.56 8.43 51.03
N GLY A 19 8.07 9.64 51.28
CA GLY A 19 8.82 10.71 51.96
C GLY A 19 8.02 11.53 52.97
N ALA A 20 7.15 10.92 53.77
CA ALA A 20 6.66 11.50 55.03
C ALA A 20 6.00 10.41 55.91
N ALA A 21 6.66 10.03 57.00
CA ALA A 21 6.12 9.10 57.99
C ALA A 21 5.03 9.79 58.83
N GLY A 22 3.77 9.55 58.48
CA GLY A 22 2.58 9.78 59.29
C GLY A 22 1.76 8.49 59.38
N PRO A 23 0.78 8.39 60.30
CA PRO A 23 0.07 7.14 60.57
C PRO A 23 -0.57 6.57 59.30
N ALA A 24 -0.46 5.25 59.13
CA ALA A 24 -0.92 4.51 57.96
C ALA A 24 -2.45 4.63 57.80
N LEU A 25 -2.87 5.67 57.08
CA LEU A 25 -4.15 5.67 56.40
C LEU A 25 -4.05 4.57 55.34
N ALA A 26 -5.03 3.67 55.33
CA ALA A 26 -5.20 2.71 54.26
C ALA A 26 -5.20 3.50 52.94
N THR A 27 -4.10 3.39 52.18
CA THR A 27 -4.01 3.97 50.85
C THR A 27 -5.09 3.31 50.03
N VAL A 28 -6.17 4.04 49.74
CA VAL A 28 -7.10 3.68 48.69
C VAL A 28 -6.24 3.57 47.44
N ALA A 29 -6.02 2.34 46.98
CA ALA A 29 -5.28 2.10 45.75
C ALA A 29 -5.99 2.91 44.66
N GLY A 30 -5.28 3.88 44.07
CA GLY A 30 -5.81 4.65 42.95
C GLY A 30 -6.25 3.71 41.82
N PRO A 31 -7.07 4.21 40.87
CA PRO A 31 -7.51 3.39 39.74
C PRO A 31 -6.29 2.74 39.07
N SER A 32 -6.30 1.41 39.02
CA SER A 32 -5.28 0.61 38.35
C SER A 32 -5.73 0.36 36.92
N GLU A 33 -4.85 0.57 35.96
CA GLU A 33 -5.16 0.41 34.55
C GLU A 33 -5.45 -1.05 34.20
N SER A 34 -6.25 -1.26 33.14
CA SER A 34 -6.47 -2.59 32.56
C SER A 34 -5.15 -3.22 32.12
N ALA A 35 -4.83 -4.41 32.66
CA ALA A 35 -3.67 -5.18 32.25
C ALA A 35 -3.69 -5.53 30.75
N THR A 36 -4.90 -5.72 30.19
CA THR A 36 -5.11 -5.95 28.75
C THR A 36 -4.69 -4.72 27.94
N LEU A 37 -5.14 -3.52 28.34
CA LEU A 37 -4.80 -2.28 27.63
C LEU A 37 -3.30 -1.99 27.66
N LEU A 38 -2.65 -2.23 28.80
CA LEU A 38 -1.19 -2.10 28.90
C LEU A 38 -0.45 -3.11 28.01
N ALA A 39 -0.91 -4.37 27.97
CA ALA A 39 -0.33 -5.39 27.10
C ALA A 39 -0.51 -5.05 25.61
N LEU A 40 -1.67 -4.50 25.22
CA LEU A 40 -1.90 -3.98 23.87
C LEU A 40 -0.94 -2.82 23.56
N GLY A 41 -0.79 -1.87 24.49
CA GLY A 41 0.14 -0.75 24.36
C GLY A 41 1.61 -1.19 24.23
N ASP A 42 2.01 -2.28 24.89
CA ASP A 42 3.36 -2.86 24.79
C ASP A 42 3.58 -3.60 23.44
N ALA A 43 2.52 -4.06 22.78
CA ALA A 43 2.60 -4.73 21.49
C ALA A 43 2.75 -3.76 20.30
N THR A 44 2.30 -2.51 20.44
CA THR A 44 2.32 -1.48 19.37
C THR A 44 3.70 -1.31 18.71
N PRO A 45 4.81 -1.11 19.46
CA PRO A 45 6.12 -0.87 18.84
C PRO A 45 6.61 -2.07 18.01
N ARG A 46 6.24 -3.29 18.40
CA ARG A 46 6.59 -4.51 17.66
C ARG A 46 5.89 -4.55 16.29
N LEU A 47 4.61 -4.22 16.24
CA LEU A 47 3.83 -4.18 15.00
C LEU A 47 4.33 -3.04 14.09
N GLN A 48 4.58 -1.86 14.63
CA GLN A 48 5.17 -0.75 13.88
C GLN A 48 6.53 -1.14 13.27
N LYS A 49 7.39 -1.82 14.05
CA LYS A 49 8.68 -2.33 13.54
C LYS A 49 8.50 -3.37 12.43
N ALA A 50 7.47 -4.22 12.51
CA ALA A 50 7.16 -5.19 11.46
C ALA A 50 6.76 -4.50 10.14
N CYS A 51 5.92 -3.45 10.20
CA CYS A 51 5.58 -2.64 9.02
C CYS A 51 6.83 -2.05 8.36
N ARG A 52 7.68 -1.37 9.15
CA ARG A 52 8.93 -0.78 8.66
C ARG A 52 9.89 -1.81 8.07
N GLY A 53 9.99 -2.98 8.70
CA GLY A 53 10.81 -4.09 8.22
C GLY A 53 10.33 -4.61 6.86
N ALA A 54 9.03 -4.84 6.71
CA ALA A 54 8.44 -5.29 5.45
C ALA A 54 8.55 -4.23 4.34
N LEU A 55 8.39 -2.94 4.68
CA LEU A 55 8.60 -1.83 3.76
C LEU A 55 10.06 -1.78 3.26
N ALA A 56 11.01 -1.86 4.19
CA ALA A 56 12.43 -1.85 3.88
C ALA A 56 12.84 -3.05 3.01
N GLU A 57 12.29 -4.23 3.28
CA GLU A 57 12.50 -5.43 2.46
C GLU A 57 11.99 -5.22 1.03
N ARG A 58 10.74 -4.76 0.88
CA ARG A 58 10.14 -4.47 -0.43
C ARG A 58 10.97 -3.46 -1.22
N ASP A 59 11.40 -2.38 -0.57
CA ASP A 59 12.18 -1.32 -1.21
C ASP A 59 13.60 -1.79 -1.58
N ALA A 60 14.20 -2.67 -0.77
CA ALA A 60 15.49 -3.29 -1.07
C ALA A 60 15.41 -4.18 -2.33
N ILE A 61 14.34 -4.98 -2.45
CA ILE A 61 14.08 -5.80 -3.65
C ILE A 61 13.91 -4.90 -4.87
N ALA A 62 13.06 -3.87 -4.77
CA ALA A 62 12.84 -2.93 -5.87
C ALA A 62 14.16 -2.30 -6.33
N LYS A 63 14.99 -1.84 -5.39
CA LYS A 63 16.28 -1.22 -5.68
C LYS A 63 17.26 -2.21 -6.33
N ALA A 64 17.32 -3.45 -5.85
CA ALA A 64 18.21 -4.48 -6.39
C ALA A 64 17.82 -4.87 -7.82
N TRP A 65 16.53 -4.91 -8.12
CA TRP A 65 16.01 -5.38 -9.41
C TRP A 65 15.75 -4.26 -10.42
N ALA A 66 15.69 -2.99 -10.00
CA ALA A 66 15.49 -1.86 -10.91
C ALA A 66 16.45 -1.83 -12.11
N PRO A 67 17.77 -2.10 -11.97
CA PRO A 67 18.69 -2.12 -13.12
C PRO A 67 18.42 -3.25 -14.13
N HIS A 68 17.73 -4.31 -13.70
CA HIS A 68 17.41 -5.46 -14.53
C HIS A 68 16.07 -5.32 -15.24
N TRP A 69 15.22 -4.38 -14.83
CA TRP A 69 13.90 -4.20 -15.41
C TRP A 69 13.99 -3.77 -16.89
N PRO A 70 13.38 -4.51 -17.82
CA PRO A 70 13.54 -4.22 -19.25
C PRO A 70 12.82 -2.93 -19.62
N ARG A 71 13.30 -2.28 -20.69
CA ARG A 71 12.61 -1.15 -21.31
C ARG A 71 11.88 -1.59 -22.56
N ALA A 72 10.69 -1.03 -22.77
CA ALA A 72 9.89 -1.32 -23.95
C ALA A 72 10.65 -0.93 -25.24
N PRO A 73 10.76 -1.83 -26.23
CA PRO A 73 11.36 -1.51 -27.52
C PRO A 73 10.64 -0.36 -28.23
N LYS A 74 11.39 0.50 -28.92
CA LYS A 74 10.84 1.68 -29.62
C LYS A 74 9.71 1.33 -30.60
N GLN A 75 9.75 0.14 -31.17
CA GLN A 75 8.79 -0.40 -32.13
C GLN A 75 7.40 -0.64 -31.51
N ILE A 76 7.32 -0.90 -30.20
CA ILE A 76 6.06 -1.09 -29.48
C ILE A 76 5.70 0.11 -28.60
N THR A 77 6.57 1.12 -28.54
CA THR A 77 6.28 2.41 -27.89
C THR A 77 5.67 3.39 -28.89
N VAL A 78 4.72 4.19 -28.42
CA VAL A 78 4.18 5.32 -29.18
C VAL A 78 4.34 6.62 -28.41
N TRP A 79 4.55 7.71 -29.15
CA TRP A 79 4.53 9.05 -28.59
C TRP A 79 3.09 9.56 -28.52
N ASN A 80 2.66 9.93 -27.32
CA ASN A 80 1.47 10.75 -27.08
C ASN A 80 0.21 10.38 -27.91
N LYS A 81 -0.19 9.11 -27.92
CA LYS A 81 -1.46 8.65 -28.50
C LYS A 81 -2.50 8.31 -27.44
N ALA A 82 -3.77 8.44 -27.82
CA ALA A 82 -5.00 8.40 -27.03
C ALA A 82 -5.26 7.10 -26.24
N THR A 83 -6.43 7.06 -25.58
CA THR A 83 -7.03 6.12 -24.60
C THR A 83 -6.67 4.62 -24.58
N LEU A 84 -6.09 4.03 -25.63
CA LEU A 84 -5.80 2.59 -25.72
C LEU A 84 -4.36 2.20 -25.32
N TYR A 85 -3.58 3.14 -24.78
CA TYR A 85 -2.19 2.91 -24.39
C TYR A 85 -1.97 3.29 -22.92
N ASP A 86 -1.33 2.39 -22.17
CA ASP A 86 -0.89 2.67 -20.80
C ASP A 86 0.56 3.18 -20.79
N TYR A 87 0.94 3.80 -19.68
CA TYR A 87 2.31 4.18 -19.44
C TYR A 87 3.18 2.96 -19.17
N GLU A 88 4.44 3.02 -19.62
CA GLU A 88 5.44 2.03 -19.22
C GLU A 88 5.65 2.13 -17.70
N ARG A 89 5.64 0.98 -17.01
CA ARG A 89 5.78 0.90 -15.55
C ARG A 89 6.99 0.09 -15.14
N ASP A 90 7.58 0.46 -14.02
CA ASP A 90 8.64 -0.31 -13.38
C ASP A 90 8.09 -1.50 -12.58
N LEU A 91 8.99 -2.25 -11.95
CA LEU A 91 8.66 -3.38 -11.07
C LEU A 91 7.65 -2.98 -9.97
N THR A 92 7.72 -1.74 -9.48
CA THR A 92 6.86 -1.21 -8.41
C THR A 92 5.52 -0.66 -8.91
N GLY A 93 5.30 -0.63 -10.23
CA GLY A 93 4.12 -0.06 -10.85
C GLY A 93 4.19 1.45 -11.12
N ARG A 94 5.34 2.10 -10.83
CA ARG A 94 5.55 3.53 -11.09
C ARG A 94 5.80 3.76 -12.56
N ILE A 95 5.28 4.88 -13.06
CA ILE A 95 5.43 5.30 -14.45
C ILE A 95 6.91 5.64 -14.73
N LEU A 96 7.50 4.96 -15.70
CA LEU A 96 8.89 5.17 -16.15
C LEU A 96 9.02 6.34 -17.14
N SER A 97 8.01 6.58 -17.97
CA SER A 97 7.96 7.71 -18.89
C SER A 97 6.53 8.17 -19.10
N ARG A 98 6.32 9.49 -19.05
CA ARG A 98 5.04 10.11 -19.41
C ARG A 98 4.92 10.40 -20.91
N GLU A 99 6.03 10.32 -21.63
CA GLU A 99 6.10 10.61 -23.07
C GLU A 99 5.92 9.35 -23.92
N HIS A 100 6.33 8.20 -23.38
CA HIS A 100 6.25 6.91 -24.05
C HIS A 100 5.13 6.07 -23.44
N ARG A 101 4.23 5.61 -24.30
CA ARG A 101 3.16 4.69 -23.94
C ARG A 101 3.32 3.37 -24.68
N VAL A 102 2.84 2.30 -24.08
CA VAL A 102 2.89 0.93 -24.61
C VAL A 102 1.47 0.37 -24.60
N LYS A 103 1.03 -0.29 -25.68
CA LYS A 103 -0.24 -1.03 -25.64
C LYS A 103 -0.09 -2.19 -24.65
N THR A 104 -1.18 -2.58 -24.00
CA THR A 104 -1.18 -3.85 -23.27
C THR A 104 -0.98 -5.01 -24.25
N LEU A 105 -0.52 -6.15 -23.76
CA LEU A 105 -0.41 -7.36 -24.58
C LEU A 105 -1.77 -7.73 -25.21
N GLU A 106 -2.86 -7.58 -24.44
CA GLU A 106 -4.21 -7.83 -24.92
C GLU A 106 -4.60 -6.89 -26.08
N ALA A 107 -4.31 -5.60 -25.96
CA ALA A 107 -4.59 -4.64 -27.02
C ALA A 107 -3.77 -4.89 -28.31
N PHE A 108 -2.59 -5.52 -28.20
CA PHE A 108 -1.86 -6.00 -29.38
C PHE A 108 -2.57 -7.18 -30.05
N LYS A 109 -3.05 -8.16 -29.28
CA LYS A 109 -3.81 -9.31 -29.81
C LYS A 109 -5.09 -8.85 -30.49
N GLU A 110 -5.88 -8.02 -29.82
CA GLU A 110 -7.10 -7.43 -30.37
C GLU A 110 -6.82 -6.63 -31.66
N SER A 111 -5.70 -5.90 -31.73
CA SER A 111 -5.30 -5.19 -32.96
C SER A 111 -5.00 -6.16 -34.10
N VAL A 112 -4.28 -7.26 -33.83
CA VAL A 112 -3.97 -8.28 -34.84
C VAL A 112 -5.24 -8.93 -35.36
N ASP A 113 -6.13 -9.35 -34.45
CA ASP A 113 -7.40 -9.99 -34.81
C ASP A 113 -8.26 -9.05 -35.65
N TRP A 114 -8.38 -7.78 -35.25
CA TRP A 114 -9.14 -6.78 -36.00
C TRP A 114 -8.58 -6.55 -37.42
N TRP A 115 -7.25 -6.45 -37.56
CA TRP A 115 -6.64 -6.29 -38.88
C TRP A 115 -6.75 -7.55 -39.75
N GLN A 116 -6.74 -8.72 -39.13
CA GLN A 116 -6.96 -10.01 -39.80
C GLN A 116 -8.40 -10.09 -40.34
N GLU A 117 -9.39 -9.79 -39.51
CA GLU A 117 -10.80 -9.73 -39.90
C GLU A 117 -11.04 -8.74 -41.04
N LEU A 118 -10.42 -7.55 -40.98
CA LEU A 118 -10.53 -6.56 -42.05
C LEU A 118 -9.87 -7.01 -43.35
N TYR A 119 -8.79 -7.78 -43.27
CA TYR A 119 -8.08 -8.30 -44.44
C TYR A 119 -8.83 -9.48 -45.08
N ASP A 120 -9.44 -10.34 -44.28
CA ASP A 120 -10.19 -11.49 -44.77
C ASP A 120 -11.60 -11.11 -45.23
N GLY A 121 -12.20 -10.10 -44.59
CA GLY A 121 -13.54 -9.62 -44.88
C GLY A 121 -13.70 -9.05 -46.30
N PRO A 122 -14.92 -9.08 -46.87
CA PRO A 122 -15.17 -8.59 -48.22
C PRO A 122 -14.99 -7.07 -48.29
N LEU A 123 -14.42 -6.59 -49.40
CA LEU A 123 -14.40 -5.17 -49.71
C LEU A 123 -15.77 -4.71 -50.24
N SER A 124 -16.11 -3.45 -49.99
CA SER A 124 -17.34 -2.87 -50.53
C SER A 124 -17.35 -2.94 -52.06
N PRO A 125 -18.49 -3.33 -52.69
CA PRO A 125 -18.60 -3.42 -54.15
C PRO A 125 -18.49 -2.05 -54.85
N ARG A 126 -18.53 -0.95 -54.09
CA ARG A 126 -18.36 0.43 -54.60
C ARG A 126 -16.90 0.84 -54.78
N VAL A 127 -15.94 0.01 -54.37
CA VAL A 127 -14.51 0.32 -54.47
C VAL A 127 -14.03 -0.04 -55.87
N SER A 128 -13.35 0.90 -56.55
CA SER A 128 -12.74 0.65 -57.86
C SER A 128 -11.67 -0.46 -57.76
N PRO A 129 -11.38 -1.20 -58.86
CA PRO A 129 -10.34 -2.24 -58.84
C PRO A 129 -8.99 -1.76 -58.32
N LYS A 130 -8.56 -0.56 -58.74
CA LYS A 130 -7.34 0.08 -58.24
C LYS A 130 -7.40 0.40 -56.74
N GLY A 131 -8.54 0.91 -56.27
CA GLY A 131 -8.76 1.19 -54.85
C GLY A 131 -8.78 -0.08 -53.99
N ALA A 132 -9.29 -1.19 -54.53
CA ALA A 132 -9.33 -2.48 -53.85
C ALA A 132 -7.91 -3.02 -53.61
N ILE A 133 -7.05 -2.98 -54.64
CA ILE A 133 -5.64 -3.36 -54.52
C ILE A 133 -4.93 -2.49 -53.48
N GLN A 134 -5.09 -1.16 -53.54
CA GLN A 134 -4.46 -0.25 -52.58
C GLN A 134 -4.90 -0.52 -51.13
N ARG A 135 -6.20 -0.77 -50.90
CA ARG A 135 -6.71 -1.12 -49.57
C ARG A 135 -6.15 -2.45 -49.08
N ARG A 136 -6.13 -3.50 -49.91
CA ARG A 136 -5.57 -4.80 -49.54
C ARG A 136 -4.08 -4.70 -49.21
N THR A 137 -3.31 -3.97 -50.02
CA THR A 137 -1.88 -3.75 -49.76
C THR A 137 -1.68 -3.02 -48.43
N HIS A 138 -2.48 -1.99 -48.14
CA HIS A 138 -2.42 -1.28 -46.86
C HIS A 138 -2.79 -2.18 -45.68
N GLN A 139 -3.92 -2.89 -45.75
CA GLN A 139 -4.37 -3.82 -44.70
C GLN A 139 -3.32 -4.89 -44.43
N LEU A 140 -2.77 -5.53 -45.47
CA LEU A 140 -1.73 -6.54 -45.33
C LEU A 140 -0.46 -5.97 -44.69
N LYS A 141 -0.06 -4.75 -45.08
CA LYS A 141 1.08 -4.07 -44.46
C LYS A 141 0.83 -3.83 -42.97
N ARG A 142 -0.35 -3.31 -42.60
CA ARG A 142 -0.71 -3.04 -41.21
C ARG A 142 -0.81 -4.31 -40.36
N LEU A 143 -1.41 -5.35 -40.90
CA LEU A 143 -1.47 -6.67 -40.26
C LEU A 143 -0.07 -7.21 -39.96
N ARG A 144 0.83 -7.18 -40.94
CA ARG A 144 2.23 -7.61 -40.75
C ARG A 144 2.98 -6.76 -39.72
N GLU A 145 2.75 -5.45 -39.71
CA GLU A 145 3.34 -4.55 -38.72
C GLU A 145 2.85 -4.88 -37.30
N GLU A 146 1.55 -5.07 -37.09
CA GLU A 146 0.98 -5.39 -35.77
C GLU A 146 1.38 -6.82 -35.33
N GLN A 147 1.46 -7.79 -36.23
CA GLN A 147 1.98 -9.13 -35.93
C GLN A 147 3.44 -9.08 -35.47
N ALA A 148 4.30 -8.31 -36.15
CA ALA A 148 5.68 -8.13 -35.74
C ALA A 148 5.80 -7.42 -34.37
N GLN A 149 4.94 -6.43 -34.12
CA GLN A 149 4.88 -5.75 -32.83
C GLN A 149 4.37 -6.66 -31.70
N LEU A 150 3.41 -7.55 -31.97
CA LEU A 150 2.90 -8.53 -31.01
C LEU A 150 4.03 -9.45 -30.54
N VAL A 151 4.85 -9.98 -31.44
CA VAL A 151 6.00 -10.83 -31.07
C VAL A 151 6.96 -10.08 -30.13
N LEU A 152 7.26 -8.81 -30.42
CA LEU A 152 8.10 -7.98 -29.55
C LEU A 152 7.44 -7.71 -28.20
N ALA A 153 6.11 -7.50 -28.19
CA ALA A 153 5.34 -7.29 -26.98
C ALA A 153 5.35 -8.55 -26.10
N GLU A 154 5.14 -9.73 -26.67
CA GLU A 154 5.21 -11.01 -25.96
C GLU A 154 6.56 -11.22 -25.29
N MET A 155 7.66 -10.95 -26.02
CA MET A 155 9.00 -11.03 -25.45
C MET A 155 9.20 -10.03 -24.30
N TYR A 156 8.79 -8.77 -24.50
CA TYR A 156 8.93 -7.71 -23.50
C TYR A 156 8.12 -8.00 -22.22
N PHE A 157 6.82 -8.28 -22.37
CA PHE A 157 5.95 -8.57 -21.23
C PHE A 157 6.30 -9.90 -20.56
N GLY A 158 6.72 -10.90 -21.33
CA GLY A 158 7.25 -12.16 -20.80
C GLY A 158 8.48 -11.94 -19.93
N GLU A 159 9.40 -11.07 -20.35
CA GLU A 159 10.59 -10.72 -19.57
C GLU A 159 10.27 -9.91 -18.30
N CYS A 160 9.34 -8.95 -18.39
CA CYS A 160 8.80 -8.24 -17.22
C CYS A 160 8.23 -9.20 -16.19
N GLU A 161 7.41 -10.17 -16.62
CA GLU A 161 6.81 -11.17 -15.75
C GLU A 161 7.86 -12.12 -15.16
N ARG A 162 8.85 -12.54 -15.97
CA ARG A 162 9.96 -13.38 -15.50
C ARG A 162 10.74 -12.67 -14.39
N ILE A 163 11.07 -11.39 -14.58
CA ILE A 163 11.79 -10.60 -13.58
C ILE A 163 10.93 -10.36 -12.35
N ARG A 164 9.65 -10.01 -12.51
CA ARG A 164 8.73 -9.82 -11.37
C ARG A 164 8.66 -11.07 -10.48
N LYS A 165 8.53 -12.25 -11.09
CA LYS A 165 8.52 -13.53 -10.37
C LYS A 165 9.87 -13.82 -9.71
N ALA A 166 10.98 -13.63 -10.43
CA ALA A 166 12.32 -13.88 -9.90
C ALA A 166 12.68 -12.93 -8.75
N ALA A 167 12.20 -11.69 -8.80
CA ALA A 167 12.42 -10.70 -7.76
C ALA A 167 11.67 -10.99 -6.46
N GLY A 168 10.57 -11.76 -6.52
CA GLY A 168 9.71 -11.99 -5.36
C GLY A 168 9.05 -10.72 -4.82
N TYR A 169 8.92 -9.68 -5.67
CA TYR A 169 8.43 -8.36 -5.27
C TYR A 169 6.99 -8.41 -4.77
N ASP A 170 6.11 -9.16 -5.45
CA ASP A 170 4.70 -9.26 -5.08
C ASP A 170 4.52 -9.90 -3.69
N ALA A 171 5.36 -10.88 -3.35
CA ALA A 171 5.34 -11.49 -2.02
C ALA A 171 5.79 -10.51 -0.93
N ALA A 172 6.79 -9.66 -1.20
CA ALA A 172 7.22 -8.61 -0.27
C ALA A 172 6.17 -7.49 -0.14
N LEU A 173 5.51 -7.13 -1.24
CA LEU A 173 4.39 -6.19 -1.24
C LEU A 173 3.23 -6.71 -0.38
N ALA A 174 2.88 -7.99 -0.53
CA ALA A 174 1.84 -8.64 0.28
C ALA A 174 2.21 -8.64 1.77
N ARG A 175 3.43 -9.03 2.14
CA ARG A 175 3.90 -8.97 3.55
C ARG A 175 3.79 -7.57 4.15
N HIS A 176 4.10 -6.54 3.37
CA HIS A 176 3.96 -5.15 3.82
C HIS A 176 2.49 -4.78 4.03
N ALA A 177 1.60 -5.14 3.10
CA ALA A 177 0.17 -4.90 3.25
C ALA A 177 -0.42 -5.65 4.47
N ASP A 178 0.00 -6.90 4.70
CA ASP A 178 -0.41 -7.70 5.86
C ASP A 178 0.05 -7.05 7.19
N ALA A 179 1.28 -6.54 7.23
CA ALA A 179 1.78 -5.83 8.40
C ALA A 179 0.99 -4.53 8.67
N GLN A 180 0.68 -3.75 7.64
CA GLN A 180 -0.16 -2.56 7.76
C GLN A 180 -1.57 -2.91 8.27
N HIS A 181 -2.17 -3.97 7.73
CA HIS A 181 -3.47 -4.46 8.18
C HIS A 181 -3.43 -4.91 9.65
N ALA A 182 -2.42 -5.66 10.06
CA ALA A 182 -2.26 -6.10 11.45
C ALA A 182 -2.11 -4.91 12.42
N LEU A 183 -1.36 -3.87 12.03
CA LEU A 183 -1.25 -2.64 12.84
C LEU A 183 -2.59 -1.90 12.91
N LEU A 184 -3.34 -1.83 11.82
CA LEU A 184 -4.66 -1.20 11.78
C LEU A 184 -5.65 -1.92 12.71
N GLU A 185 -5.76 -3.24 12.64
CA GLU A 185 -6.63 -4.04 13.52
C GLU A 185 -6.22 -3.96 14.99
N HIS A 186 -4.91 -3.87 15.26
CA HIS A 186 -4.40 -3.62 16.60
C HIS A 186 -4.84 -2.25 17.13
N THR A 187 -4.77 -1.21 16.30
CA THR A 187 -5.24 0.13 16.65
C THR A 187 -6.77 0.17 16.87
N VAL A 188 -7.55 -0.58 16.10
CA VAL A 188 -8.99 -0.73 16.36
C VAL A 188 -9.21 -1.35 17.75
N THR A 189 -8.53 -2.47 18.01
CA THR A 189 -8.64 -3.21 19.28
C THR A 189 -8.32 -2.34 20.49
N ILE A 190 -7.21 -1.60 20.45
CA ILE A 190 -6.80 -0.75 21.58
C ILE A 190 -7.72 0.47 21.76
N MET A 191 -8.34 0.97 20.69
CA MET A 191 -9.29 2.09 20.75
C MET A 191 -10.67 1.68 21.30
N GLN A 192 -11.00 0.39 21.27
CA GLN A 192 -12.23 -0.14 21.87
C GLN A 192 -12.11 -0.30 23.39
N GLU A 193 -10.90 -0.47 23.91
CA GLU A 193 -10.64 -0.51 25.34
C GLU A 193 -10.86 0.85 25.98
N ARG A 194 -11.48 0.87 27.16
CA ARG A 194 -11.67 2.11 27.92
C ARG A 194 -10.46 2.34 28.84
N PRO A 195 -9.72 3.45 28.71
CA PRO A 195 -8.58 3.72 29.60
C PRO A 195 -9.06 4.18 30.97
N GLU A 196 -8.65 3.55 32.07
CA GLU A 196 -9.01 4.03 33.43
C GLU A 196 -7.98 4.97 34.04
N THR A 197 -6.82 5.10 33.39
CA THR A 197 -5.74 5.99 33.78
C THR A 197 -5.15 6.72 32.57
N MET A 198 -4.31 7.72 32.83
CA MET A 198 -3.54 8.37 31.76
C MET A 198 -2.59 7.40 31.04
N ALA A 199 -2.13 6.32 31.68
CA ALA A 199 -1.28 5.33 31.04
C ALA A 199 -2.01 4.62 29.88
N GLY A 200 -3.28 4.26 30.05
CA GLY A 200 -4.11 3.72 28.98
C GLY A 200 -4.37 4.71 27.86
N ALA A 201 -4.62 5.98 28.20
CA ALA A 201 -4.80 7.03 27.19
C ALA A 201 -3.51 7.25 26.35
N PHE A 202 -2.32 7.16 26.96
CA PHE A 202 -1.06 7.19 26.23
C PHE A 202 -0.88 5.96 25.33
N ALA A 203 -1.23 4.77 25.80
CA ALA A 203 -1.17 3.56 24.97
C ALA A 203 -2.02 3.70 23.70
N GLN A 204 -3.23 4.24 23.82
CA GLN A 204 -4.11 4.56 22.69
C GLN A 204 -3.49 5.60 21.74
N ALA A 205 -2.97 6.70 22.29
CA ALA A 205 -2.33 7.75 21.50
C ALA A 205 -1.12 7.24 20.71
N GLU A 206 -0.28 6.41 21.32
CA GLU A 206 0.88 5.80 20.65
C GLU A 206 0.46 4.83 19.54
N ALA A 207 -0.61 4.07 19.72
CA ALA A 207 -1.15 3.19 18.67
C ALA A 207 -1.75 3.98 17.50
N LEU A 208 -2.41 5.10 17.77
CA LEU A 208 -2.89 6.02 16.73
C LEU A 208 -1.72 6.64 15.96
N GLN A 209 -0.69 7.10 16.65
CA GLN A 209 0.51 7.65 16.00
C GLN A 209 1.20 6.59 15.13
N ALA A 210 1.39 5.37 15.65
CA ALA A 210 1.99 4.29 14.89
C ALA A 210 1.18 3.95 13.61
N CYS A 211 -0.15 3.91 13.73
CA CYS A 211 -1.03 3.70 12.58
C CYS A 211 -0.94 4.87 11.58
N ALA A 212 -0.92 6.12 12.07
CA ALA A 212 -0.76 7.31 11.23
C ALA A 212 0.56 7.31 10.44
N ASP A 213 1.65 6.87 11.06
CA ASP A 213 2.97 6.84 10.43
C ASP A 213 3.07 5.77 9.33
N GLU A 214 2.46 4.60 9.55
CA GLU A 214 2.72 3.41 8.72
C GLU A 214 1.55 3.03 7.79
N VAL A 215 0.31 3.43 8.10
CA VAL A 215 -0.90 3.01 7.36
C VAL A 215 -1.46 4.19 6.56
N PRO A 216 -1.86 4.02 5.29
CA PRO A 216 -2.44 5.10 4.51
C PRO A 216 -3.69 5.70 5.16
N MET A 217 -3.80 7.03 5.17
CA MET A 217 -4.94 7.76 5.75
C MET A 217 -6.30 7.28 5.23
N LEU A 218 -6.37 6.93 3.93
CA LEU A 218 -7.61 6.41 3.34
C LEU A 218 -8.08 5.11 4.01
N TRP A 219 -7.16 4.21 4.34
CA TRP A 219 -7.50 2.92 4.98
C TRP A 219 -7.98 3.15 6.42
N GLN A 220 -7.33 4.06 7.14
CA GLN A 220 -7.76 4.47 8.48
C GLN A 220 -9.18 5.06 8.44
N GLY A 221 -9.46 5.95 7.48
CA GLY A 221 -10.77 6.59 7.33
C GLY A 221 -11.88 5.61 6.95
N VAL A 222 -11.60 4.66 6.04
CA VAL A 222 -12.54 3.58 5.69
C VAL A 222 -12.85 2.73 6.91
N ARG A 223 -11.85 2.37 7.71
CA ARG A 223 -12.04 1.56 8.91
C ARG A 223 -12.87 2.28 9.97
N GLN A 224 -12.52 3.54 10.28
CA GLN A 224 -13.30 4.39 11.20
C GLN A 224 -14.76 4.52 10.79
N HIS A 225 -15.02 4.68 9.48
CA HIS A 225 -16.38 4.74 8.95
C HIS A 225 -17.12 3.41 9.12
N GLN A 226 -16.48 2.27 8.82
CA GLN A 226 -17.08 0.93 8.98
C GLN A 226 -17.42 0.61 10.43
N ASP A 227 -16.58 1.04 11.37
CA ASP A 227 -16.77 0.79 12.80
C ASP A 227 -17.65 1.85 13.47
N GLU A 228 -18.15 2.86 12.71
CA GLU A 228 -18.88 4.03 13.23
C GLU A 228 -18.13 4.75 14.36
N THR A 229 -16.79 4.74 14.32
CA THR A 229 -15.93 5.33 15.35
C THR A 229 -15.21 6.59 14.85
N ASN A 230 -15.01 7.56 15.74
CA ASN A 230 -14.09 8.66 15.53
C ASN A 230 -13.00 8.60 16.61
N TRP A 231 -11.86 8.00 16.27
CA TRP A 231 -10.80 7.73 17.24
C TRP A 231 -10.28 9.01 17.93
N GLY A 232 -10.19 10.12 17.19
CA GLY A 232 -9.78 11.41 17.75
C GLY A 232 -10.75 11.92 18.81
N SER A 233 -12.06 11.88 18.51
CA SER A 233 -13.10 12.26 19.47
C SER A 233 -13.14 11.32 20.68
N SER A 234 -13.01 10.00 20.48
CA SER A 234 -13.02 9.01 21.56
C SER A 234 -11.84 9.18 22.53
N LEU A 235 -10.63 9.41 22.00
CA LEU A 235 -9.45 9.68 22.82
C LEU A 235 -9.59 11.00 23.58
N GLY A 236 -10.05 12.07 22.91
CA GLY A 236 -10.28 13.36 23.55
C GLY A 236 -11.29 13.30 24.70
N ALA A 237 -12.40 12.59 24.50
CA ALA A 237 -13.39 12.35 25.55
C ALA A 237 -12.80 11.58 26.75
N SER A 238 -11.98 10.57 26.48
CA SER A 238 -11.30 9.80 27.53
C SER A 238 -10.34 10.66 28.35
N ILE A 239 -9.52 11.49 27.71
CA ILE A 239 -8.59 12.40 28.40
C ILE A 239 -9.34 13.41 29.27
N LEU A 240 -10.40 14.03 28.76
CA LEU A 240 -11.21 14.98 29.53
C LEU A 240 -11.86 14.34 30.75
N ARG A 241 -12.36 13.11 30.61
CA ARG A 241 -12.91 12.35 31.74
C ARG A 241 -11.85 12.07 32.81
N LEU A 242 -10.67 11.60 32.40
CA LEU A 242 -9.57 11.30 33.32
C LEU A 242 -9.07 12.56 34.04
N ALA A 243 -8.97 13.69 33.32
CA ALA A 243 -8.57 14.97 33.91
C ALA A 243 -9.58 15.45 34.96
N ARG A 244 -10.89 15.28 34.72
CA ARG A 244 -11.96 15.62 35.68
C ARG A 244 -11.96 14.72 36.91
N ALA A 245 -11.59 13.46 36.77
CA ALA A 245 -11.51 12.52 37.90
C ALA A 245 -10.28 12.77 38.80
N ALA A 246 -9.28 13.50 38.30
CA ALA A 246 -8.07 13.85 39.03
C ALA A 246 -8.12 15.23 39.70
N ALA A 247 -9.16 16.03 39.41
CA ALA A 247 -9.40 17.36 39.98
C ALA A 247 -10.33 17.28 41.20
#